data_AF-A0AAD6T6L4-F1
#
_entry.id   AF-A0AAD6T6L4-F1
#
_cell.length_a   1.000
_cell.length_b   1.000
_cell.length_c   1.000
_cell.angle_alpha   90.00
_cell.angle_beta   90.00
_cell.angle_gamma   90.00
#
_symmetry.space_group_name_H-M   'P 1'
#
loop_
_entity.id
_entity.type
_entity.pdbx_description
1 polymer ?
#
loop_
_entity_poly.entity_id
_entity_poly.type
_entity_poly.pdbx_seq_one_letter_code
_entity_poly.pdbx_strand_id
1 'polypeptide(L)'
;MSLCFVRRIPTAPTRTALHRSLLSFSRGLATEAPTRGQSSAAERKSGPSATADASAGGGGSGEPISLGIGTSKDDFEYYEDLLEAEYADDDTPALGHLILREQRQALYYLRLIEHEMPKLVAYRKPFVPPTDAPLVVRSINYAGEEHPATVKRAIVVAVDDLPLKDKDAIHRIKVLAGPRWTPNPPTDGGISGLDEWKNGYIKIACDDFPKPAMNLKWASDTMDRLVAHANNPNHDLKDVPVDLRHVYAKARKAKKGEHTRSRVLARPSILDFPLEWIPERRRKYALSA
;
A
#
# COMPACT_ATOMS: atom_id res chain seq x y z
N MET A 1 32.22 -13.75 23.58
CA MET A 1 32.99 -12.50 23.65
C MET A 1 32.11 -11.36 23.18
N SER A 2 31.95 -10.36 24.05
CA SER A 2 31.35 -9.02 23.92
C SER A 2 29.92 -8.86 23.35
N LEU A 3 28.98 -8.67 24.27
CA LEU A 3 27.70 -7.98 24.11
C LEU A 3 27.92 -6.45 24.06
N CYS A 4 27.11 -5.72 23.29
CA CYS A 4 26.82 -4.29 23.53
C CYS A 4 25.39 -3.97 23.07
N PHE A 5 24.43 -4.15 23.98
CA PHE A 5 23.07 -3.63 23.86
C PHE A 5 22.93 -2.49 24.87
N VAL A 6 22.91 -1.24 24.41
CA VAL A 6 22.77 -0.06 25.27
C VAL A 6 21.29 0.20 25.53
N ARG A 7 20.80 -0.26 26.68
CA ARG A 7 19.54 0.20 27.29
C ARG A 7 19.85 1.29 28.31
N ARG A 8 19.23 2.46 28.15
CA ARG A 8 19.27 3.56 29.13
C ARG A 8 18.59 3.13 30.45
N ILE A 9 19.26 3.40 31.55
CA ILE A 9 18.86 3.12 32.93
C ILE A 9 18.04 4.30 33.47
N PRO A 10 16.83 4.09 34.03
CA PRO A 10 16.27 4.98 35.03
C PRO A 10 16.62 4.47 36.44
N THR A 11 17.17 5.37 37.26
CA THR A 11 17.57 5.14 38.66
C THR A 11 16.37 4.86 39.56
N ALA A 12 16.44 3.75 40.31
CA ALA A 12 15.45 3.37 41.33
C ALA A 12 15.72 4.03 42.69
N PRO A 13 14.69 4.16 43.55
CA PRO A 13 14.87 4.06 44.99
C PRO A 13 14.32 2.74 45.55
N THR A 14 15.15 2.17 46.43
CA THR A 14 15.05 1.00 47.29
C THR A 14 13.68 0.70 47.94
N ARG A 15 13.20 -0.56 47.87
CA ARG A 15 12.88 -1.42 49.04
C ARG A 15 12.30 -2.80 48.69
N THR A 16 12.81 -3.81 49.41
CA THR A 16 12.16 -5.08 49.87
C THR A 16 11.74 -6.18 48.87
N ALA A 17 12.61 -7.20 48.83
CA ALA A 17 12.44 -8.66 48.87
C ALA A 17 11.06 -9.35 48.64
N LEU A 18 11.21 -10.58 48.09
CA LEU A 18 10.25 -11.69 47.91
C LEU A 18 9.38 -11.55 46.64
N HIS A 19 9.17 -12.53 45.76
CA HIS A 19 9.27 -13.98 45.85
C HIS A 19 9.45 -14.55 44.43
N ARG A 20 10.23 -15.64 44.28
CA ARG A 20 10.31 -16.47 43.07
C ARG A 20 8.94 -17.12 42.82
N SER A 21 8.41 -17.06 41.60
CA SER A 21 7.41 -18.02 41.13
C SER A 21 7.73 -18.47 39.71
N LEU A 22 7.60 -19.77 39.51
CA LEU A 22 8.01 -20.55 38.34
C LEU A 22 6.98 -20.38 37.21
N LEU A 23 7.46 -20.16 35.98
CA LEU A 23 6.67 -20.27 34.76
C LEU A 23 6.60 -21.76 34.36
N SER A 24 5.44 -22.38 34.55
CA SER A 24 5.12 -23.68 33.98
C SER A 24 4.54 -23.52 32.58
N PHE A 25 5.25 -24.03 31.57
CA PHE A 25 4.79 -24.18 30.20
C PHE A 25 3.95 -25.47 30.10
N SER A 26 2.65 -25.36 29.84
CA SER A 26 1.81 -26.50 29.47
C SER A 26 1.41 -26.41 28.01
N ARG A 27 1.92 -27.36 27.21
CA ARG A 27 1.49 -27.70 25.85
C ARG A 27 0.03 -28.15 25.88
N GLY A 28 -0.83 -27.48 25.11
CA GLY A 28 -2.17 -27.96 24.76
C GLY A 28 -2.25 -28.16 23.26
N LEU A 29 -2.23 -29.43 22.84
CA LEU A 29 -2.66 -29.89 21.52
C LEU A 29 -4.20 -29.88 21.51
N ALA A 30 -4.81 -29.15 20.58
CA ALA A 30 -6.21 -29.35 20.21
C ALA A 30 -6.36 -29.06 18.72
N THR A 31 -6.61 -30.14 18.01
CA THR A 31 -7.17 -30.25 16.66
C THR A 31 -8.55 -29.60 16.61
N GLU A 32 -8.84 -28.79 15.59
CA GLU A 32 -10.19 -28.61 15.05
C GLU A 32 -10.14 -27.95 13.65
N ALA A 33 -10.76 -28.62 12.68
CA ALA A 33 -10.85 -28.21 11.28
C ALA A 33 -12.03 -27.24 11.07
N PRO A 34 -11.91 -26.22 10.21
CA PRO A 34 -13.03 -25.35 9.91
C PRO A 34 -13.94 -25.93 8.82
N THR A 35 -15.22 -26.05 9.17
CA THR A 35 -16.34 -26.42 8.30
C THR A 35 -16.62 -25.36 7.23
N ARG A 36 -16.87 -25.89 6.03
CA ARG A 36 -17.30 -25.28 4.77
C ARG A 36 -18.51 -24.35 4.93
N GLY A 37 -18.29 -23.04 4.75
CA GLY A 37 -19.33 -22.00 4.64
C GLY A 37 -19.61 -21.64 3.18
N GLN A 38 -20.89 -21.53 2.85
CA GLN A 38 -21.47 -21.48 1.51
C GLN A 38 -21.23 -20.13 0.81
N SER A 39 -20.84 -20.16 -0.46
CA SER A 39 -20.75 -19.00 -1.34
C SER A 39 -22.14 -18.63 -1.89
N SER A 40 -22.58 -17.41 -1.62
CA SER A 40 -23.78 -16.81 -2.21
C SER A 40 -23.59 -16.55 -3.71
N ALA A 41 -24.53 -17.05 -4.50
CA ALA A 41 -24.64 -16.82 -5.94
C ALA A 41 -24.91 -15.34 -6.26
N ALA A 42 -24.10 -14.75 -7.14
CA ALA A 42 -24.35 -13.45 -7.75
C ALA A 42 -24.68 -13.66 -9.22
N GLU A 43 -25.94 -13.37 -9.53
CA GLU A 43 -26.64 -13.45 -10.80
C GLU A 43 -26.08 -12.45 -11.83
N ARG A 44 -25.58 -12.93 -12.98
CA ARG A 44 -25.17 -12.09 -14.11
C ARG A 44 -26.30 -12.00 -15.13
N LYS A 45 -26.87 -10.80 -15.24
CA LYS A 45 -27.83 -10.41 -16.28
C LYS A 45 -27.12 -10.26 -17.63
N SER A 46 -27.72 -10.87 -18.65
CA SER A 46 -27.36 -10.78 -20.06
C SER A 46 -28.02 -9.60 -20.77
N GLY A 47 -27.30 -8.97 -21.70
CA GLY A 47 -27.83 -8.16 -22.82
C GLY A 47 -26.95 -6.94 -23.15
N PRO A 48 -27.11 -6.29 -24.32
CA PRO A 48 -27.36 -6.83 -25.67
C PRO A 48 -26.21 -6.48 -26.66
N SER A 49 -26.25 -7.13 -27.82
CA SER A 49 -25.36 -6.97 -28.97
C SER A 49 -25.35 -5.56 -29.57
N ALA A 50 -24.16 -5.01 -29.82
CA ALA A 50 -23.96 -3.81 -30.62
C ALA A 50 -23.16 -4.15 -31.90
N THR A 51 -23.73 -3.73 -33.02
CA THR A 51 -23.27 -3.80 -34.40
C THR A 51 -22.02 -2.94 -34.62
N ALA A 52 -21.03 -3.47 -35.36
CA ALA A 52 -19.86 -2.71 -35.79
C ALA A 52 -19.97 -2.39 -37.29
N ASP A 53 -19.89 -1.10 -37.59
CA ASP A 53 -19.81 -0.52 -38.93
C ASP A 53 -18.45 -0.80 -39.59
N ALA A 54 -18.51 -0.98 -40.91
CA ALA A 54 -17.37 -1.21 -41.79
C ALA A 54 -16.81 0.10 -42.34
N SER A 55 -15.48 0.24 -42.38
CA SER A 55 -14.79 1.14 -43.31
C SER A 55 -13.47 0.52 -43.78
N ALA A 56 -13.34 0.40 -45.10
CA ALA A 56 -12.25 -0.24 -45.81
C ALA A 56 -11.07 0.72 -46.08
N GLY A 57 -9.87 0.15 -46.25
CA GLY A 57 -8.79 0.77 -47.03
C GLY A 57 -7.37 0.28 -46.72
N GLY A 58 -6.75 -0.48 -47.66
CA GLY A 58 -5.32 -0.29 -47.99
C GLY A 58 -4.32 -1.44 -47.77
N GLY A 59 -4.45 -2.51 -48.56
CA GLY A 59 -3.38 -3.26 -49.25
C GLY A 59 -1.97 -3.40 -48.64
N GLY A 60 -1.70 -4.58 -48.08
CA GLY A 60 -0.36 -5.17 -47.94
C GLY A 60 -0.49 -6.68 -48.03
N SER A 61 0.04 -7.28 -49.10
CA SER A 61 -0.01 -8.73 -49.37
C SER A 61 0.89 -9.49 -48.39
N GLY A 62 0.34 -9.83 -47.22
CA GLY A 62 0.82 -10.91 -46.36
C GLY A 62 -0.21 -12.04 -46.42
N GLU A 63 0.20 -13.22 -46.85
CA GLU A 63 -0.66 -14.39 -46.91
C GLU A 63 -1.27 -14.68 -45.54
N PRO A 64 -2.58 -15.01 -45.46
CA PRO A 64 -3.18 -15.43 -44.23
C PRO A 64 -2.53 -16.76 -43.81
N ILE A 65 -2.00 -16.82 -42.59
CA ILE A 65 -1.72 -18.12 -41.95
C ILE A 65 -3.09 -18.78 -41.75
N SER A 66 -3.49 -19.57 -42.72
CA SER A 66 -4.59 -20.52 -42.59
C SER A 66 -4.17 -21.51 -41.51
N LEU A 67 -4.79 -21.43 -40.33
CA LEU A 67 -4.97 -22.65 -39.53
C LEU A 67 -5.98 -23.50 -40.29
N GLY A 68 -5.50 -24.11 -41.37
CA GLY A 68 -6.16 -25.23 -41.97
C GLY A 68 -6.11 -26.34 -40.94
N ILE A 69 -7.16 -26.47 -40.14
CA ILE A 69 -7.51 -27.76 -39.57
C ILE A 69 -7.96 -28.59 -40.76
N GLY A 70 -6.99 -29.07 -41.54
CA GLY A 70 -7.19 -30.15 -42.46
C GLY A 70 -7.38 -31.36 -41.58
N THR A 71 -8.64 -31.69 -41.27
CA THR A 71 -8.95 -33.04 -40.81
C THR A 71 -8.77 -33.91 -42.04
N SER A 72 -7.57 -34.46 -42.21
CA SER A 72 -7.41 -35.55 -43.15
C SER A 72 -8.34 -36.67 -42.70
N LYS A 73 -8.90 -37.42 -43.65
CA LYS A 73 -9.80 -38.54 -43.32
C LYS A 73 -9.13 -39.53 -42.37
N ASP A 74 -7.82 -39.64 -42.49
CA ASP A 74 -6.91 -40.43 -41.68
C ASP A 74 -6.83 -39.94 -40.22
N ASP A 75 -6.93 -38.63 -39.96
CA ASP A 75 -7.00 -38.10 -38.59
C ASP A 75 -8.31 -38.48 -37.91
N PHE A 76 -9.41 -38.51 -38.66
CA PHE A 76 -10.72 -38.89 -38.11
C PHE A 76 -10.78 -40.38 -37.77
N GLU A 77 -10.27 -41.24 -38.66
CA GLU A 77 -10.16 -42.69 -38.46
C GLU A 77 -9.29 -43.02 -37.24
N TYR A 78 -8.20 -42.28 -37.01
CA TYR A 78 -7.35 -42.45 -35.82
C TYR A 78 -8.06 -42.11 -34.49
N TYR A 79 -8.87 -41.04 -34.44
CA TYR A 79 -9.63 -40.72 -33.23
C TYR A 79 -10.82 -41.66 -33.01
N GLU A 80 -11.42 -42.18 -34.08
CA GLU A 80 -12.49 -43.18 -34.02
C GLU A 80 -11.96 -44.49 -33.43
N ASP A 81 -10.82 -45.00 -33.93
CA ASP A 81 -10.12 -46.16 -33.35
C ASP A 81 -9.74 -45.96 -31.88
N LEU A 82 -9.30 -44.74 -31.50
CA LEU A 82 -8.92 -44.43 -30.12
C LEU A 82 -10.14 -44.32 -29.17
N LEU A 83 -11.31 -43.97 -29.69
CA LEU A 83 -12.58 -43.90 -28.94
C LEU A 83 -13.28 -45.26 -28.86
N GLU A 84 -13.11 -46.10 -29.88
CA GLU A 84 -13.58 -47.49 -29.89
C GLU A 84 -12.69 -48.43 -29.08
N ALA A 85 -11.43 -48.05 -28.83
CA ALA A 85 -10.54 -48.78 -27.94
C ALA A 85 -11.13 -48.84 -26.52
N GLU A 86 -11.18 -50.05 -25.95
CA GLU A 86 -11.63 -50.27 -24.58
C GLU A 86 -10.66 -49.58 -23.61
N TYR A 87 -11.20 -48.83 -22.66
CA TYR A 87 -10.41 -48.09 -21.68
C TYR A 87 -9.63 -49.06 -20.77
N ALA A 88 -8.30 -48.95 -20.77
CA ALA A 88 -7.40 -49.87 -20.11
C ALA A 88 -7.03 -49.49 -18.66
N ASP A 89 -7.77 -48.56 -18.03
CA ASP A 89 -7.47 -48.01 -16.69
C ASP A 89 -6.05 -47.38 -16.57
N ASP A 90 -5.47 -46.91 -17.68
CA ASP A 90 -4.07 -46.43 -17.77
C ASP A 90 -3.92 -44.90 -17.71
N ASP A 91 -5.00 -44.14 -17.91
CA ASP A 91 -5.00 -42.67 -17.82
C ASP A 91 -6.10 -42.13 -16.91
N THR A 92 -5.91 -40.94 -16.33
CA THR A 92 -6.93 -40.28 -15.52
C THR A 92 -7.83 -39.37 -16.36
N PRO A 93 -9.09 -39.11 -15.94
CA PRO A 93 -9.93 -38.12 -16.62
C PRO A 93 -9.27 -36.73 -16.59
N ALA A 94 -9.72 -35.83 -17.49
CA ALA A 94 -9.17 -34.48 -17.59
C ALA A 94 -9.10 -33.72 -16.24
N LEU A 95 -10.08 -33.94 -15.35
CA LEU A 95 -10.07 -33.37 -14.00
C LEU A 95 -8.90 -33.91 -13.16
N GLY A 96 -8.59 -35.20 -13.27
CA GLY A 96 -7.44 -35.83 -12.62
C GLY A 96 -6.12 -35.20 -13.09
N HIS A 97 -5.95 -34.97 -14.39
CA HIS A 97 -4.80 -34.27 -14.95
C HIS A 97 -4.65 -32.83 -14.44
N LEU A 98 -5.75 -32.10 -14.27
CA LEU A 98 -5.72 -30.76 -13.67
C LEU A 98 -5.21 -30.78 -12.23
N ILE A 99 -5.70 -31.74 -11.43
CA ILE A 99 -5.25 -31.94 -10.04
C ILE A 99 -3.76 -32.30 -10.00
N LEU A 100 -3.31 -33.23 -10.85
CA LEU A 100 -1.90 -33.62 -10.94
C LEU A 100 -1.02 -32.44 -11.38
N ARG A 101 -1.49 -31.58 -12.30
CA ARG A 101 -0.77 -30.37 -12.71
C ARG A 101 -0.62 -29.39 -11.55
N GLU A 102 -1.68 -29.16 -10.77
CA GLU A 102 -1.64 -28.33 -9.57
C GLU A 102 -0.63 -28.86 -8.54
N GLN A 103 -0.65 -30.17 -8.28
CA GLN A 103 0.31 -30.81 -7.37
C GLN A 103 1.75 -30.64 -7.85
N ARG A 104 2.03 -30.84 -9.15
CA ARG A 104 3.36 -30.63 -9.73
C ARG A 104 3.81 -29.18 -9.57
N GLN A 105 2.91 -28.22 -9.75
CA GLN A 105 3.19 -26.79 -9.55
C GLN A 105 3.52 -26.50 -8.07
N ALA A 106 2.78 -27.07 -7.13
CA ALA A 106 3.07 -26.93 -5.71
C ALA A 106 4.46 -27.49 -5.35
N LEU A 107 4.78 -28.69 -5.82
CA LEU A 107 6.08 -29.32 -5.60
C LEU A 107 7.24 -28.52 -6.20
N TYR A 108 7.02 -27.89 -7.37
CA TYR A 108 7.99 -26.99 -7.98
C TYR A 108 8.32 -25.80 -7.06
N TYR A 109 7.29 -25.14 -6.50
CA TYR A 109 7.52 -24.01 -5.60
C TYR A 109 8.15 -24.42 -4.26
N LEU A 110 7.81 -25.59 -3.73
CA LEU A 110 8.47 -26.13 -2.52
C LEU A 110 9.97 -26.35 -2.76
N ARG A 111 10.32 -26.95 -3.91
CA ARG A 111 11.73 -27.10 -4.31
C ARG A 111 12.46 -25.76 -4.46
N LEU A 112 11.77 -24.76 -5.00
CA LEU A 112 12.32 -23.39 -5.13
C LEU A 112 12.55 -22.78 -3.74
N ILE A 113 11.61 -22.94 -2.80
CA ILE A 113 11.75 -22.47 -1.42
C ILE A 113 12.94 -23.16 -0.72
N GLU A 114 13.13 -24.46 -0.91
CA GLU A 114 14.19 -25.20 -0.25
C GLU A 114 15.58 -24.92 -0.83
N HIS A 115 15.69 -24.81 -2.15
CA HIS A 115 17.00 -24.75 -2.82
C HIS A 115 17.38 -23.35 -3.31
N GLU A 116 16.43 -22.52 -3.76
CA GLU A 116 16.73 -21.20 -4.33
C GLU A 116 16.59 -20.06 -3.31
N MET A 117 15.57 -20.07 -2.43
CA MET A 117 15.39 -18.99 -1.45
C MET A 117 16.58 -18.80 -0.50
N PRO A 118 17.26 -19.85 0.01
CA PRO A 118 18.44 -19.65 0.85
C PRO A 118 19.60 -18.96 0.12
N LYS A 119 19.71 -19.14 -1.21
CA LYS A 119 20.73 -18.45 -2.01
C LYS A 119 20.47 -16.95 -2.10
N LEU A 120 19.21 -16.51 -2.03
CA LEU A 120 18.85 -15.09 -2.04
C LEU A 120 19.34 -14.34 -0.79
N VAL A 121 19.64 -15.06 0.31
CA VAL A 121 20.23 -14.47 1.52
C VAL A 121 21.56 -13.77 1.22
N ALA A 122 22.32 -14.24 0.23
CA ALA A 122 23.57 -13.61 -0.21
C ALA A 122 23.39 -12.16 -0.72
N TYR A 123 22.19 -11.82 -1.22
CA TYR A 123 21.87 -10.48 -1.75
C TYR A 123 21.15 -9.58 -0.73
N ARG A 124 21.03 -10.01 0.53
CA ARG A 124 20.37 -9.24 1.58
C ARG A 124 21.17 -7.97 1.90
N LYS A 125 20.50 -6.82 1.81
CA LYS A 125 21.02 -5.53 2.29
C LYS A 125 20.29 -5.14 3.58
N PRO A 126 21.00 -4.80 4.69
CA PRO A 126 20.34 -4.33 5.90
C PRO A 126 19.68 -2.97 5.63
N PHE A 127 18.56 -2.71 6.31
CA PHE A 127 17.90 -1.42 6.25
C PHE A 127 18.75 -0.38 6.98
N VAL A 128 19.13 0.68 6.27
CA VAL A 128 19.79 1.87 6.83
C VAL A 128 18.78 3.00 6.73
N PRO A 129 18.34 3.59 7.86
CA PRO A 129 17.41 4.70 7.82
C PRO A 129 18.09 5.91 7.14
N PRO A 130 17.37 6.67 6.31
CA PRO A 130 17.94 7.85 5.67
C PRO A 130 18.16 8.97 6.70
N THR A 131 19.36 9.56 6.72
CA THR A 131 19.69 10.69 7.63
C THR A 131 19.25 12.04 7.05
N ASP A 132 19.57 12.30 5.78
CA ASP A 132 19.45 13.64 5.16
C ASP A 132 18.46 13.67 3.99
N ALA A 133 17.38 12.88 4.07
CA ALA A 133 16.38 12.79 3.00
C ALA A 133 15.00 13.28 3.48
N PRO A 134 14.73 14.61 3.43
CA PRO A 134 13.46 15.18 3.90
C PRO A 134 12.28 14.83 2.98
N LEU A 135 12.55 14.42 1.74
CA LEU A 135 11.54 14.15 0.72
C LEU A 135 11.16 12.66 0.71
N VAL A 136 9.86 12.38 0.86
CA VAL A 136 9.30 11.05 0.63
C VAL A 136 8.72 10.99 -0.78
N VAL A 137 9.32 10.17 -1.63
CA VAL A 137 8.88 9.95 -3.01
C VAL A 137 8.06 8.66 -3.09
N ARG A 138 6.85 8.77 -3.63
CA ARG A 138 5.97 7.64 -3.92
C ARG A 138 5.84 7.42 -5.42
N SER A 139 6.11 6.19 -5.84
CA SER A 139 5.87 5.66 -7.19
C SER A 139 4.89 4.49 -7.15
N ILE A 140 4.16 4.29 -8.25
CA ILE A 140 3.25 3.14 -8.45
C ILE A 140 3.81 2.31 -9.61
N ASN A 141 3.75 0.98 -9.49
CA ASN A 141 4.15 0.04 -10.52
C ASN A 141 3.16 -1.15 -10.52
N TYR A 142 2.72 -1.59 -11.69
CA TYR A 142 1.78 -2.70 -11.90
C TYR A 142 2.47 -4.00 -12.34
N ALA A 143 3.79 -4.12 -12.13
CA ALA A 143 4.54 -5.38 -12.19
C ALA A 143 4.31 -6.21 -13.48
N GLY A 144 4.48 -5.57 -14.64
CA GLY A 144 4.41 -6.22 -15.97
C GLY A 144 3.27 -5.70 -16.84
N GLU A 145 2.25 -5.09 -16.23
CA GLU A 145 1.17 -4.42 -16.96
C GLU A 145 1.52 -2.96 -17.27
N GLU A 146 1.30 -2.54 -18.52
CA GLU A 146 1.40 -1.15 -18.90
C GLU A 146 0.14 -0.40 -18.48
N HIS A 147 0.24 0.39 -17.41
CA HIS A 147 -0.88 1.17 -16.89
C HIS A 147 -0.52 2.67 -16.87
N PRO A 148 -1.41 3.57 -17.31
CA PRO A 148 -1.12 5.01 -17.39
C PRO A 148 -0.74 5.63 -16.04
N ALA A 149 -1.34 5.18 -14.94
CA ALA A 149 -1.00 5.67 -13.59
C ALA A 149 0.43 5.33 -13.12
N THR A 150 1.17 4.48 -13.83
CA THR A 150 2.60 4.19 -13.55
C THR A 150 3.47 5.42 -13.72
N VAL A 151 3.00 6.38 -14.52
CA VAL A 151 3.70 7.61 -14.89
C VAL A 151 3.69 8.63 -13.73
N LYS A 152 2.65 8.60 -12.91
CA LYS A 152 2.47 9.48 -11.76
C LYS A 152 3.61 9.41 -10.74
N ARG A 153 4.09 10.57 -10.30
CA ARG A 153 5.02 10.69 -9.16
C ARG A 153 4.46 11.65 -8.12
N ALA A 154 4.58 11.27 -6.85
CA ALA A 154 4.15 12.10 -5.74
C ALA A 154 5.31 12.31 -4.75
N ILE A 155 5.49 13.55 -4.31
CA ILE A 155 6.45 13.96 -3.30
C ILE A 155 5.65 14.46 -2.09
N VAL A 156 6.05 14.00 -0.91
CA VAL A 156 5.50 14.47 0.37
C VAL A 156 6.64 14.90 1.28
N VAL A 157 6.47 16.03 1.93
CA VAL A 157 7.50 16.67 2.75
C VAL A 157 6.86 17.27 3.99
N ALA A 158 7.51 17.15 5.15
CA ALA A 158 7.14 17.92 6.33
C ALA A 158 7.61 19.37 6.15
N VAL A 159 6.80 20.33 6.55
CA VAL A 159 7.18 21.76 6.46
C VAL A 159 8.40 22.08 7.34
N ASP A 160 8.57 21.32 8.42
CA ASP A 160 9.67 21.50 9.38
C ASP A 160 11.04 21.08 8.83
N ASP A 161 11.05 20.14 7.87
CA ASP A 161 12.28 19.61 7.26
C ASP A 161 12.76 20.47 6.07
N LEU A 162 11.97 21.47 5.67
CA LEU A 162 12.31 22.37 4.57
C LEU A 162 13.27 23.47 5.05
N PRO A 163 14.22 23.93 4.19
CA PRO A 163 15.17 24.98 4.53
C PRO A 163 14.50 26.37 4.50
N LEU A 164 13.68 26.65 5.51
CA LEU A 164 12.94 27.91 5.69
C LEU A 164 13.67 28.81 6.69
N LYS A 165 13.79 30.10 6.40
CA LYS A 165 14.57 31.04 7.22
C LYS A 165 13.81 31.54 8.46
N ASP A 166 12.57 31.96 8.27
CA ASP A 166 11.78 32.69 9.27
C ASP A 166 10.44 32.00 9.55
N LYS A 167 9.83 32.34 10.70
CA LYS A 167 8.44 31.96 11.01
C LYS A 167 7.46 32.51 9.96
N ASP A 168 7.75 33.68 9.43
CA ASP A 168 6.99 34.29 8.33
C ASP A 168 7.10 33.45 7.05
N ALA A 169 8.27 32.88 6.75
CA ALA A 169 8.44 31.98 5.62
C ALA A 169 7.61 30.70 5.78
N ILE A 170 7.54 30.16 7.01
CA ILE A 170 6.71 29.00 7.33
C ILE A 170 5.21 29.32 7.19
N HIS A 171 4.79 30.54 7.50
CA HIS A 171 3.41 30.96 7.25
C HIS A 171 3.16 31.12 5.74
N ARG A 172 4.05 31.80 5.02
CA ARG A 172 3.96 32.02 3.56
C ARG A 172 3.87 30.71 2.79
N ILE A 173 4.68 29.71 3.11
CA ILE A 173 4.65 28.44 2.39
C ILE A 173 3.32 27.71 2.57
N LYS A 174 2.69 27.80 3.75
CA LYS A 174 1.36 27.22 3.99
C LYS A 174 0.30 27.88 3.12
N VAL A 175 0.33 29.22 3.04
CA VAL A 175 -0.58 29.99 2.20
C VAL A 175 -0.36 29.70 0.71
N LEU A 176 0.89 29.68 0.24
CA LEU A 176 1.25 29.41 -1.16
C LEU A 176 0.89 27.98 -1.59
N ALA A 177 1.09 26.99 -0.71
CA ALA A 177 0.73 25.61 -1.00
C ALA A 177 -0.80 25.40 -1.08
N GLY A 178 -1.57 26.25 -0.39
CA GLY A 178 -3.03 26.22 -0.38
C GLY A 178 -3.60 24.83 -0.06
N PRO A 179 -4.41 24.22 -0.93
CA PRO A 179 -5.04 22.92 -0.65
C PRO A 179 -4.06 21.73 -0.64
N ARG A 180 -2.81 21.92 -1.11
CA ARG A 180 -1.78 20.88 -1.10
C ARG A 180 -1.14 20.70 0.27
N TRP A 181 -1.24 21.72 1.13
CA TRP A 181 -0.81 21.63 2.52
C TRP A 181 -1.91 20.99 3.39
N THR A 182 -1.51 20.09 4.27
CA THR A 182 -2.39 19.49 5.27
C THR A 182 -1.72 19.45 6.64
N PRO A 183 -2.43 19.76 7.73
CA PRO A 183 -1.86 19.69 9.08
C PRO A 183 -1.58 18.24 9.53
N ASN A 184 -2.36 17.28 9.05
CA ASN A 184 -2.19 15.84 9.30
C ASN A 184 -1.42 15.17 8.16
N PRO A 185 -0.77 14.01 8.40
CA PRO A 185 0.00 13.32 7.40
C PRO A 185 -0.95 12.76 6.36
N PRO A 186 -0.67 12.96 5.07
CA PRO A 186 -1.53 12.41 4.03
C PRO A 186 -1.45 10.88 4.06
N THR A 187 -2.61 10.23 4.11
CA THR A 187 -2.72 8.75 4.19
C THR A 187 -1.97 8.05 3.06
N ASP A 188 -1.96 8.61 1.85
CA ASP A 188 -1.25 8.01 0.71
C ASP A 188 0.20 8.52 0.57
N GLY A 189 0.72 9.23 1.56
CA GLY A 189 2.04 9.87 1.50
C GLY A 189 3.22 8.98 1.87
N GLY A 190 2.97 7.79 2.42
CA GLY A 190 4.05 6.92 2.91
C GLY A 190 4.70 7.41 4.20
N ILE A 191 4.05 8.36 4.88
CA ILE A 191 4.52 8.93 6.14
C ILE A 191 3.75 8.31 7.29
N SER A 192 4.45 7.93 8.34
CA SER A 192 3.85 7.36 9.54
C SER A 192 3.21 8.47 10.37
N GLY A 193 2.09 8.18 11.05
CA GLY A 193 1.51 9.12 12.00
C GLY A 193 2.24 9.19 13.34
N LEU A 194 3.40 8.54 13.46
CA LEU A 194 4.18 8.44 14.70
C LEU A 194 5.23 9.54 14.80
N ASP A 195 5.64 10.11 13.68
CA ASP A 195 6.65 11.16 13.65
C ASP A 195 6.05 12.43 14.28
N GLU A 196 6.84 13.22 15.01
CA GLU A 196 6.35 14.48 15.59
C GLU A 196 6.59 15.62 14.59
N TRP A 197 5.53 16.10 13.94
CA TRP A 197 5.58 17.29 13.07
C TRP A 197 4.75 18.42 13.68
N LYS A 198 5.22 19.66 13.54
CA LYS A 198 4.58 20.86 14.09
C LYS A 198 3.81 21.61 13.02
N ASN A 199 4.38 21.72 11.82
CA ASN A 199 3.89 22.66 10.81
C ASN A 199 3.15 21.98 9.63
N GLY A 200 2.93 20.67 9.71
CA GLY A 200 2.16 19.88 8.77
C GLY A 200 2.97 19.41 7.55
N TYR A 201 2.26 18.97 6.52
CA TYR A 201 2.83 18.35 5.33
C TYR A 201 2.38 19.03 4.05
N ILE A 202 3.24 19.02 3.03
CA ILE A 202 2.92 19.44 1.67
C ILE A 202 3.03 18.21 0.77
N LYS A 203 1.97 17.94 -0.01
CA LYS A 203 1.93 16.86 -0.99
C LYS A 203 1.75 17.43 -2.41
N ILE A 204 2.71 17.13 -3.28
CA ILE A 204 2.67 17.49 -4.70
C ILE A 204 2.73 16.21 -5.52
N ALA A 205 1.83 16.07 -6.49
CA ALA A 205 1.84 14.97 -7.42
C ALA A 205 1.68 15.51 -8.85
N CYS A 206 2.34 14.86 -9.80
CA CYS A 206 2.31 15.18 -11.21
C CYS A 206 2.17 13.89 -12.04
N ASP A 207 1.38 13.97 -13.10
CA ASP A 207 1.10 12.89 -14.06
C ASP A 207 0.98 13.44 -15.49
N ASP A 208 1.53 14.63 -15.74
CA ASP A 208 1.30 15.37 -16.98
C ASP A 208 2.27 14.94 -18.09
N PHE A 209 3.49 14.52 -17.72
CA PHE A 209 4.52 14.10 -18.66
C PHE A 209 4.53 12.59 -18.84
N PRO A 210 4.85 12.07 -20.05
CA PRO A 210 4.82 10.63 -20.32
C PRO A 210 5.86 9.83 -19.55
N LYS A 211 7.01 10.44 -19.21
CA LYS A 211 8.08 9.76 -18.48
C LYS A 211 7.97 10.04 -16.99
N PRO A 212 8.01 9.01 -16.13
CA PRO A 212 7.93 9.22 -14.68
C PRO A 212 9.06 10.07 -14.11
N ALA A 213 10.27 9.98 -14.69
CA ALA A 213 11.40 10.80 -14.27
C ALA A 213 11.16 12.30 -14.50
N MET A 214 10.43 12.66 -15.58
CA MET A 214 10.06 14.04 -15.87
C MET A 214 9.05 14.56 -14.83
N ASN A 215 8.05 13.75 -14.47
CA ASN A 215 7.09 14.10 -13.43
C ASN A 215 7.75 14.30 -12.06
N LEU A 216 8.71 13.44 -11.71
CA LEU A 216 9.49 13.59 -10.49
C LEU A 216 10.28 14.91 -10.50
N LYS A 217 10.97 15.19 -11.61
CA LYS A 217 11.77 16.41 -11.76
C LYS A 217 10.91 17.66 -11.66
N TRP A 218 9.76 17.68 -12.34
CA TRP A 218 8.81 18.78 -12.24
C TRP A 218 8.29 19.00 -10.81
N ALA A 219 7.98 17.92 -10.09
CA ALA A 219 7.53 18.01 -8.71
C ALA A 219 8.64 18.53 -7.77
N SER A 220 9.89 18.13 -8.00
CA SER A 220 11.07 18.65 -7.30
C SER A 220 11.25 20.15 -7.56
N ASP A 221 11.28 20.55 -8.84
CA ASP A 221 11.48 21.95 -9.23
C ASP A 221 10.36 22.85 -8.70
N THR A 222 9.13 22.33 -8.64
CA THR A 222 7.98 23.04 -8.06
C THR A 222 8.15 23.23 -6.56
N MET A 223 8.68 22.23 -5.84
CA MET A 223 9.00 22.36 -4.42
C MET A 223 10.10 23.41 -4.19
N ASP A 224 11.16 23.39 -5.00
CA ASP A 224 12.25 24.37 -4.92
C ASP A 224 11.75 25.80 -5.16
N ARG A 225 10.87 25.99 -6.15
CA ARG A 225 10.20 27.28 -6.40
C ARG A 225 9.36 27.70 -5.20
N LEU A 226 8.58 26.79 -4.61
CA LEU A 226 7.77 27.10 -3.42
C LEU A 226 8.64 27.56 -2.24
N VAL A 227 9.77 26.89 -2.00
CA VAL A 227 10.73 27.27 -0.95
C VAL A 227 11.36 28.62 -1.26
N ALA A 228 11.75 28.88 -2.51
CA ALA A 228 12.30 30.16 -2.93
C ALA A 228 11.30 31.30 -2.69
N HIS A 229 10.05 31.15 -3.14
CA HIS A 229 9.00 32.15 -2.94
C HIS A 229 8.66 32.36 -1.46
N ALA A 230 8.67 31.30 -0.66
CA ALA A 230 8.43 31.41 0.79
C ALA A 230 9.57 32.17 1.50
N ASN A 231 10.81 32.04 1.04
CA ASN A 231 11.97 32.71 1.61
C ASN A 231 12.17 34.15 1.08
N ASN A 232 11.44 34.56 0.04
CA ASN A 232 11.54 35.92 -0.50
C ASN A 232 10.83 36.92 0.42
N PRO A 233 11.52 37.99 0.89
CA PRO A 233 10.93 38.97 1.81
C PRO A 233 9.97 39.94 1.13
N ASN A 234 10.03 40.09 -0.19
CA ASN A 234 9.20 41.05 -0.94
C ASN A 234 7.71 40.69 -0.98
N HIS A 235 7.36 39.44 -0.69
CA HIS A 235 5.98 38.94 -0.73
C HIS A 235 5.48 38.72 0.70
N ASP A 236 4.91 39.75 1.31
CA ASP A 236 4.30 39.61 2.64
C ASP A 236 2.86 39.10 2.53
N LEU A 237 2.61 37.97 3.19
CA LEU A 237 1.29 37.32 3.29
C LEU A 237 0.89 37.15 4.77
N LYS A 238 1.33 38.06 5.64
CA LYS A 238 1.09 37.96 7.09
C LYS A 238 -0.38 38.19 7.45
N ASP A 239 -1.04 39.06 6.68
CA ASP A 239 -2.44 39.43 6.90
C ASP A 239 -3.42 38.36 6.40
N VAL A 240 -2.96 37.43 5.56
CA VAL A 240 -3.80 36.39 4.96
C VAL A 240 -3.81 35.16 5.87
N PRO A 241 -4.95 34.78 6.49
CA PRO A 241 -5.00 33.57 7.30
C PRO A 241 -4.87 32.31 6.44
N VAL A 242 -4.29 31.25 7.01
CA VAL A 242 -4.20 29.94 6.35
C VAL A 242 -5.60 29.36 6.15
N ASP A 243 -5.94 29.02 4.90
CA ASP A 243 -7.22 28.38 4.58
C ASP A 243 -7.21 26.90 4.98
N LEU A 244 -8.26 26.49 5.69
CA LEU A 244 -8.48 25.13 6.18
C LEU A 244 -9.74 24.48 5.58
N ARG A 245 -10.47 25.18 4.70
CA ARG A 245 -11.76 24.72 4.13
C ARG A 245 -11.66 23.35 3.46
N HIS A 246 -10.56 23.06 2.76
CA HIS A 246 -10.32 21.75 2.14
C HIS A 246 -10.16 20.63 3.17
N VAL A 247 -9.52 20.93 4.31
CA VAL A 247 -9.37 19.99 5.43
C VAL A 247 -10.73 19.68 6.05
N TYR A 248 -11.54 20.71 6.33
CA TYR A 248 -12.91 20.55 6.82
C TYR A 248 -13.76 19.71 5.85
N ALA A 249 -13.68 19.99 4.55
CA ALA A 249 -14.42 19.24 3.54
C ALA A 249 -13.99 17.76 3.48
N LYS A 250 -12.69 17.48 3.59
CA LYS A 250 -12.15 16.12 3.63
C LYS A 250 -12.64 15.36 4.88
N ALA A 251 -12.61 15.99 6.05
CA ALA A 251 -13.10 15.40 7.30
C ALA A 251 -14.60 15.08 7.24
N ARG A 252 -15.42 15.99 6.67
CA ARG A 252 -16.85 15.76 6.43
C ARG A 252 -17.11 14.56 5.53
N LYS A 253 -16.37 14.44 4.42
CA LYS A 253 -16.50 13.31 3.48
C LYS A 253 -16.09 11.98 4.11
N ALA A 254 -15.08 11.99 4.98
CA ALA A 254 -14.57 10.77 5.61
C ALA A 254 -15.58 10.12 6.58
N LYS A 255 -16.56 10.86 7.13
CA LYS A 255 -17.58 10.38 8.08
C LYS A 255 -16.99 9.65 9.32
N LYS A 256 -15.75 9.96 9.71
CA LYS A 256 -15.05 9.35 10.86
C LYS A 256 -15.35 10.02 12.21
N GLY A 257 -16.40 10.84 12.28
CA GLY A 257 -16.76 11.61 13.49
C GLY A 257 -15.99 12.92 13.70
N GLU A 258 -14.94 13.19 12.91
CA GLU A 258 -14.16 14.45 12.93
C GLU A 258 -15.00 15.69 12.53
N HIS A 259 -16.06 15.50 11.75
CA HIS A 259 -16.95 16.60 11.36
C HIS A 259 -17.93 17.00 12.46
N THR A 260 -18.05 16.21 13.52
CA THR A 260 -19.03 16.41 14.58
C THR A 260 -18.45 17.40 15.61
N ARG A 261 -19.14 18.53 15.81
CA ARG A 261 -18.79 19.61 16.78
C ARG A 261 -17.54 20.45 16.43
N SER A 262 -17.26 20.67 15.15
CA SER A 262 -16.13 21.53 14.70
C SER A 262 -14.73 21.05 15.13
N ARG A 263 -14.60 19.82 15.64
CA ARG A 263 -13.34 19.19 16.06
C ARG A 263 -12.58 18.63 14.87
N VAL A 264 -12.11 19.51 13.99
CA VAL A 264 -11.24 19.09 12.89
C VAL A 264 -9.84 18.83 13.43
N LEU A 265 -9.26 17.70 13.03
CA LEU A 265 -7.98 17.12 13.50
C LEU A 265 -8.02 16.38 14.85
N ALA A 266 -9.02 16.61 15.70
CA ALA A 266 -9.19 15.90 16.97
C ALA A 266 -10.24 14.77 16.83
N ARG A 267 -9.82 13.65 16.22
CA ARG A 267 -10.64 12.45 16.16
C ARG A 267 -10.79 11.89 17.59
N PRO A 268 -12.02 11.59 18.05
CA PRO A 268 -12.23 10.93 19.33
C PRO A 268 -11.42 9.63 19.39
N SER A 269 -10.49 9.58 20.32
CA SER A 269 -9.64 8.43 20.58
C SER A 269 -10.04 7.76 21.90
N ILE A 270 -9.42 6.63 22.22
CA ILE A 270 -9.64 5.97 23.51
C ILE A 270 -9.18 6.85 24.68
N LEU A 271 -8.25 7.77 24.43
CA LEU A 271 -7.75 8.74 25.43
C LEU A 271 -8.78 9.82 25.77
N ASP A 272 -9.73 10.09 24.86
CA ASP A 272 -10.82 11.04 25.11
C ASP A 272 -11.96 10.41 25.92
N PHE A 273 -11.89 9.11 26.23
CA PHE A 273 -12.88 8.45 27.06
C PHE A 273 -12.77 8.95 28.51
N PRO A 274 -13.83 9.52 29.10
CA PRO A 274 -13.75 10.06 30.45
C PRO A 274 -13.36 8.99 31.46
N LEU A 275 -12.27 9.24 32.19
CA LEU A 275 -11.79 8.35 33.26
C LEU A 275 -12.88 8.10 34.32
N GLU A 276 -13.75 9.08 34.53
CA GLU A 276 -14.89 9.01 35.46
C GLU A 276 -15.88 7.91 35.09
N TRP A 277 -16.06 7.64 33.78
CA TRP A 277 -16.99 6.62 33.28
C TRP A 277 -16.42 5.20 33.38
N ILE A 278 -15.11 5.07 33.57
CA ILE A 278 -14.48 3.80 33.86
C ILE A 278 -14.81 3.44 35.32
N PRO A 279 -15.34 2.23 35.60
CA PRO A 279 -15.58 1.79 36.97
C PRO A 279 -14.30 1.90 37.81
N GLU A 280 -14.42 2.36 39.05
CA GLU A 280 -13.28 2.65 39.94
C GLU A 280 -12.28 1.49 40.05
N ARG A 281 -12.80 0.25 40.07
CA ARG A 281 -11.98 -0.98 40.10
C ARG A 281 -11.05 -1.12 38.90
N ARG A 282 -11.43 -0.58 37.73
CA ARG A 282 -10.66 -0.66 36.47
C ARG A 282 -9.87 0.60 36.16
N ARG A 283 -10.09 1.73 36.85
CA ARG A 283 -9.35 2.99 36.62
C ARG A 283 -7.84 2.83 36.77
N LYS A 284 -7.38 1.93 37.66
CA LYS A 284 -5.96 1.65 37.90
C LYS A 284 -5.22 1.15 36.64
N TYR A 285 -5.90 0.41 35.76
CA TYR A 285 -5.32 -0.11 34.52
C TYR A 285 -5.39 0.89 33.36
N ALA A 286 -6.26 1.90 33.47
CA ALA A 286 -6.41 2.95 32.46
C ALA A 286 -5.33 4.03 32.55
N LEU A 287 -4.75 4.26 33.74
CA LEU A 287 -3.68 5.23 33.96
C LEU A 287 -2.28 4.69 33.59
N SER A 288 -2.16 3.39 33.35
CA SER A 288 -0.89 2.70 33.04
C SER A 288 -0.68 2.43 31.55
N ALA A 289 -1.65 2.79 30.70
CA ALA A 289 -1.65 2.61 29.25
C ALA A 289 -1.43 3.95 28.55
#